data_AF-A0A924P0G9-F1
#
_entry.id   AF-A0A924P0G9-F1
#
_cell.length_a   1.000
_cell.length_b   1.000
_cell.length_c   1.000
_cell.angle_alpha   90.00
_cell.angle_beta   90.00
_cell.angle_gamma   90.00
#
_symmetry.space_group_name_H-M   'P 1'
#
loop_
_entity.id
_entity.type
_entity.pdbx_description
1 polymer ?
#
loop_
_entity_poly.entity_id
_entity_poly.type
_entity_poly.pdbx_seq_one_letter_code
_entity_poly.pdbx_strand_id
1 'polypeptide(L)'
;MEKLKWPLGLVSGYLLLYLIAPYAGVIDDVIILMSIFSPVAIIWMVVKILKQGKPSSRSFDEYFYEDLDYKRNVANEDDPGDL
;
A
#
# COMPACT_ATOMS: atom_id res chain seq x y z
N MET A 1 3.50 9.42 -10.20
CA MET A 1 2.25 8.81 -9.73
C MET A 1 1.50 8.03 -10.81
N GLU A 2 1.43 8.47 -12.07
CA GLU A 2 0.62 7.78 -13.10
C GLU A 2 0.97 6.30 -13.33
N LYS A 3 2.27 5.97 -13.34
CA LYS A 3 2.74 4.58 -13.51
C LYS A 3 2.35 3.66 -12.34
N LEU A 4 2.04 4.20 -11.16
CA LEU A 4 1.61 3.46 -9.97
C LEU A 4 0.09 3.27 -9.93
N LYS A 5 -0.67 4.17 -10.56
CA LYS A 5 -2.14 4.06 -10.63
C LYS A 5 -2.58 2.78 -11.34
N TRP A 6 -1.81 2.34 -12.35
CA TRP A 6 -2.14 1.15 -13.11
C TRP A 6 -2.01 -0.16 -12.29
N PRO A 7 -0.84 -0.48 -11.68
CA PRO A 7 -0.73 -1.65 -10.80
C PRO A 7 -1.75 -1.64 -9.67
N LEU A 8 -1.95 -0.48 -9.04
CA LEU A 8 -2.91 -0.32 -7.96
C LEU A 8 -4.34 -0.59 -8.42
N GLY A 9 -4.78 0.07 -9.50
CA GLY A 9 -6.12 -0.10 -10.05
C GLY A 9 -6.40 -1.53 -10.50
N LEU A 10 -5.41 -2.21 -11.11
CA LEU A 10 -5.54 -3.60 -11.54
C LEU A 10 -5.74 -4.54 -10.35
N VAL A 11 -4.92 -4.42 -9.31
CA VAL A 11 -5.01 -5.29 -8.12
C VAL A 11 -6.23 -4.97 -7.27
N SER A 12 -6.61 -3.70 -7.14
CA SER A 12 -7.87 -3.32 -6.50
C SER A 12 -9.09 -3.84 -7.28
N GLY A 13 -9.05 -3.78 -8.62
CA GLY A 13 -10.09 -4.35 -9.47
C GLY A 13 -10.18 -5.87 -9.32
N TYR A 14 -9.06 -6.57 -9.26
CA TYR A 14 -9.00 -8.00 -8.97
C TYR A 14 -9.65 -8.33 -7.62
N LEU A 15 -9.33 -7.58 -6.57
CA LEU A 15 -9.94 -7.73 -5.25
C LEU A 15 -11.46 -7.50 -5.29
N LEU A 16 -11.92 -6.49 -6.02
CA LEU A 16 -13.34 -6.21 -6.19
C LEU A 16 -14.06 -7.36 -6.89
N LEU A 17 -13.46 -7.93 -7.95
CA LEU A 17 -14.01 -9.10 -8.62
C LEU A 17 -14.08 -10.31 -7.67
N TYR A 18 -13.02 -10.54 -6.89
CA TYR A 18 -13.00 -11.61 -5.89
C TYR A 18 -14.12 -11.44 -4.84
N LEU A 19 -14.35 -10.21 -4.38
CA LEU A 19 -15.40 -9.90 -3.40
C LEU A 19 -16.80 -10.12 -3.95
N ILE A 20 -17.04 -9.79 -5.23
CA ILE A 20 -18.36 -9.91 -5.87
C ILE A 20 -18.62 -11.36 -6.33
N ALA A 21 -17.59 -12.14 -6.64
CA ALA A 21 -17.70 -13.48 -7.21
C ALA A 21 -18.68 -14.43 -6.48
N PRO A 22 -18.69 -14.53 -5.14
CA PRO A 22 -19.66 -15.37 -4.42
C PRO A 22 -21.12 -14.95 -4.63
N TYR A 23 -21.36 -13.64 -4.74
CA TYR A 23 -22.70 -13.08 -4.93
C TYR A 23 -23.16 -13.15 -6.39
N ALA A 24 -22.23 -13.23 -7.33
CA ALA A 24 -22.50 -13.36 -8.76
C ALA A 24 -22.70 -14.82 -9.21
N GLY A 25 -22.64 -15.80 -8.29
CA GLY A 25 -22.79 -17.22 -8.60
C GLY A 25 -21.58 -17.81 -9.34
N VAL A 26 -20.40 -17.23 -9.18
CA VAL A 26 -19.15 -17.82 -9.68
C VAL A 26 -18.90 -19.13 -8.95
N ILE A 27 -18.45 -20.16 -9.67
CA ILE A 27 -18.19 -21.49 -9.08
C ILE A 27 -17.05 -21.44 -8.06
N ASP A 28 -17.17 -22.26 -7.01
CA ASP A 28 -16.23 -22.27 -5.88
C ASP A 28 -14.78 -22.51 -6.30
N ASP A 29 -14.54 -23.40 -7.27
CA ASP A 29 -13.20 -23.68 -7.79
C ASP A 29 -12.51 -22.43 -8.32
N VAL A 30 -13.26 -21.54 -8.98
CA VAL A 30 -12.73 -20.27 -9.50
C VAL A 30 -12.47 -19.29 -8.36
N ILE A 31 -13.34 -19.22 -7.35
CA ILE A 31 -13.15 -18.36 -6.19
C ILE A 31 -11.91 -18.80 -5.39
N ILE A 32 -11.74 -20.11 -5.20
CA ILE A 32 -10.54 -20.71 -4.56
C ILE A 32 -9.29 -20.37 -5.37
N LEU A 33 -9.34 -20.51 -6.70
CA LEU A 33 -8.23 -20.15 -7.57
C LEU A 33 -7.87 -18.67 -7.44
N MET A 34 -8.86 -17.78 -7.40
CA MET A 34 -8.65 -16.35 -7.17
C MET A 34 -8.00 -16.08 -5.80
N SER A 35 -8.42 -16.80 -4.76
CA SER A 35 -7.80 -16.69 -3.44
C SER A 35 -6.33 -17.12 -3.46
N ILE A 36 -6.01 -18.25 -4.09
CA ILE A 36 -4.65 -18.79 -4.24
C ILE A 36 -3.75 -17.84 -5.04
N PHE A 37 -4.26 -17.19 -6.08
CA PHE A 37 -3.48 -16.23 -6.88
C PHE A 37 -3.38 -14.83 -6.26
N SER A 38 -4.19 -14.51 -5.25
CA SER A 38 -4.16 -13.18 -4.62
C SER A 38 -2.79 -12.76 -4.08
N PRO A 39 -1.95 -13.63 -3.47
CA PRO A 39 -0.62 -13.23 -3.00
C PRO A 39 0.30 -12.88 -4.16
N VAL A 40 0.16 -13.57 -5.31
CA VAL A 40 0.97 -13.30 -6.51
C VAL A 40 0.66 -11.92 -7.06
N ALA A 41 -0.62 -11.55 -7.13
CA ALA A 41 -1.05 -10.22 -7.55
C ALA A 41 -0.52 -9.10 -6.63
N ILE A 42 -0.58 -9.31 -5.30
CA ILE A 42 -0.05 -8.38 -4.31
C ILE A 42 1.47 -8.23 -4.43
N ILE A 43 2.21 -9.33 -4.47
CA ILE A 43 3.68 -9.32 -4.60
C ILE A 43 4.08 -8.60 -5.89
N TRP A 44 3.42 -8.89 -7.01
CA TRP A 44 3.68 -8.23 -8.28
C TRP A 44 3.48 -6.72 -8.20
N MET A 45 2.39 -6.26 -7.58
CA MET A 45 2.12 -4.83 -7.38
C MET A 45 3.19 -4.18 -6.49
N VAL A 46 3.57 -4.80 -5.38
CA VAL A 46 4.63 -4.30 -4.50
C VAL A 46 5.95 -4.16 -5.27
N VAL A 47 6.33 -5.18 -6.05
CA VAL A 47 7.55 -5.12 -6.88
C VAL A 47 7.47 -3.98 -7.90
N LYS A 48 6.31 -3.73 -8.51
CA LYS A 48 6.11 -2.59 -9.42
C LYS A 48 6.24 -1.26 -8.68
N ILE A 49 5.64 -1.13 -7.51
CA ILE A 49 5.73 0.08 -6.68
C ILE A 49 7.18 0.36 -6.30
N LEU A 50 7.92 -0.64 -5.82
CA LEU A 50 9.32 -0.49 -5.43
C LEU A 50 10.24 -0.13 -6.61
N LYS A 51 9.97 -0.67 -7.81
CA LYS A 51 10.80 -0.40 -9.00
C LYS A 51 10.42 0.87 -9.76
N GLN A 52 9.19 1.36 -9.63
CA GLN A 52 8.65 2.47 -10.43
C GLN A 52 8.24 3.68 -9.61
N GLY A 53 8.17 3.54 -8.28
CA GLY A 53 7.96 4.62 -7.34
C GLY A 53 9.17 5.55 -7.30
N LYS A 54 8.92 6.84 -7.09
CA LYS A 54 9.99 7.73 -6.65
C LYS A 54 10.24 7.43 -5.18
N PRO A 55 11.48 7.12 -4.76
CA PRO A 55 11.80 7.04 -3.35
C PRO A 55 11.54 8.39 -2.68
N SER A 56 11.13 8.35 -1.41
CA SER A 56 11.04 9.55 -0.55
C SER A 56 12.35 10.31 -0.60
N SER A 57 12.30 11.63 -0.77
CA SER A 57 13.50 12.48 -0.63
C SER A 57 13.82 12.79 0.83
N ARG A 58 12.95 12.37 1.77
CA ARG A 58 13.12 12.53 3.21
C ARG A 58 13.63 11.24 3.83
N SER A 59 14.55 11.36 4.78
CA SER A 59 14.93 10.24 5.63
C SER A 59 13.87 9.99 6.69
N PHE A 60 13.81 8.75 7.17
CA PHE A 60 12.90 8.35 8.25
C PHE A 60 13.22 9.06 9.58
N ASP A 61 14.46 9.55 9.72
CA ASP A 61 14.91 10.33 10.87
C ASP A 61 14.28 11.73 10.91
N GLU A 62 14.06 12.34 9.75
CA GLU A 62 13.44 13.67 9.62
C GLU A 62 11.91 13.61 9.67
N TYR A 63 11.32 12.65 8.97
CA TYR A 63 9.87 12.51 8.81
C TYR A 63 9.46 11.03 8.90
N PHE A 64 8.48 10.76 9.76
CA PHE A 64 7.91 9.41 9.90
C PHE A 64 6.89 9.11 8.79
N TYR A 65 6.14 10.14 8.36
CA TYR A 65 5.24 10.07 7.20
C TYR A 65 5.46 11.27 6.28
N GLU A 66 5.34 11.07 4.96
CA GLU A 66 5.43 12.16 3.96
C GLU A 66 4.11 12.91 3.76
N ASP A 67 3.01 12.47 4.38
CA ASP A 67 1.67 13.05 4.24
C ASP A 67 1.42 14.23 5.20
N LEU A 68 2.16 14.28 6.31
CA LEU A 68 2.11 15.34 7.31
C LEU A 68 3.40 16.16 7.23
N ASP A 69 3.28 17.47 7.17
CA ASP A 69 4.41 18.42 7.28
C ASP A 69 4.98 18.49 8.73
N TYR A 70 4.80 17.42 9.50
CA TYR A 70 5.26 17.28 10.87
C TYR A 70 6.72 16.82 10.87
N LYS A 71 7.64 17.75 11.12
CA LYS A 71 9.03 17.41 11.43
C LYS A 71 9.08 16.71 12.78
N ARG A 72 9.87 15.64 12.89
CA ARG A 72 10.13 15.00 14.17
C ARG A 72 10.74 16.02 15.14
N ASN A 73 10.05 16.30 16.24
CA ASN A 73 10.65 17.05 17.34
C ASN A 73 11.81 16.21 17.90
N VAL A 74 13.05 16.66 17.70
CA VAL A 74 14.17 16.23 18.54
C VAL A 74 13.91 16.84 19.90
N ALA A 75 13.79 16.01 20.93
CA ALA A 75 13.68 16.48 22.30
C ALA A 75 14.90 17.37 22.57
N ASN A 76 14.69 18.68 22.72
CA ASN A 76 15.71 19.53 23.29
C ASN A 76 15.87 19.03 24.74
N GLU A 77 17.07 18.64 25.13
CA GLU A 77 17.37 18.23 26.52
C GLU A 77 17.05 19.33 27.56
N ASP A 78 16.76 20.55 27.09
CA ASP A 78 16.45 21.74 27.89
C ASP A 78 14.95 22.10 27.95
N ASP A 79 14.03 21.29 27.45
CA ASP A 79 12.59 21.57 27.54
C ASP A 79 11.98 20.82 28.76
N PRO A 80 11.77 21.48 29.92
CA PRO A 80 11.11 20.85 31.04
C PRO A 80 9.65 20.68 30.65
N GLY A 81 9.29 19.47 30.20
CA GLY A 81 7.94 19.16 29.80
C GLY A 81 6.93 19.62 30.84
N ASP A 82 6.08 20.56 30.45
CA ASP A 82 4.96 21.06 31.25
C ASP A 82 4.01 19.90 31.54
N LEU A 83 4.09 19.39 32.78
CA LEU A 83 3.09 18.54 33.43
C LEU A 83 1.87 19.37 33.87
#